data_AF-A0A356QR03-F1
#
_entry.id   AF-A0A356QR03-F1
#
_cell.length_a   1.000
_cell.length_b   1.000
_cell.length_c   1.000
_cell.angle_alpha   90.00
_cell.angle_beta   90.00
_cell.angle_gamma   90.00
#
_symmetry.space_group_name_H-M   'P 1'
#
loop_
_entity.id
_entity.type
_entity.pdbx_description
1 polymer ?
#
loop_
_entity_poly.entity_id
_entity_poly.type
_entity_poly.pdbx_seq_one_letter_code
_entity_poly.pdbx_strand_id
1 'polypeptide(L)'
;YGNLAGKPFERASSRLPYAGATARLFEWLDLQGVQGFAQSSWGPAVVAVCESHIEADALVSAAEAAGLAEQHEIRIAAFDNRGALVREIDDASVSP
;
A
#
# COMPACT_ATOMS: atom_id res chain seq x y z
N TYR A 1 11.78 -8.72 -1.33
CA TYR A 1 12.09 -7.57 -2.22
C TYR A 1 11.79 -6.19 -1.60
N GLY A 2 11.20 -6.09 -0.39
CA GLY A 2 10.84 -4.79 0.23
C GLY A 2 11.96 -4.07 1.01
N ASN A 3 13.00 -4.77 1.48
CA ASN A 3 13.95 -4.24 2.48
C ASN A 3 14.73 -2.97 2.09
N LEU A 4 14.78 -2.61 0.80
CA LEU A 4 15.45 -1.39 0.34
C LEU A 4 14.46 -0.26 0.02
N ALA A 5 13.19 -0.59 -0.25
CA ALA A 5 12.15 0.39 -0.51
C ALA A 5 11.88 1.15 0.80
N GLY A 6 11.99 2.48 0.76
CA GLY A 6 11.83 3.35 1.94
C GLY A 6 13.12 3.70 2.68
N LYS A 7 14.23 2.95 2.51
CA LYS A 7 15.53 3.27 3.17
C LYS A 7 16.01 4.71 2.95
N PRO A 8 15.90 5.31 1.74
CA PRO A 8 16.31 6.70 1.55
C PRO A 8 15.55 7.72 2.42
N PHE A 9 14.35 7.36 2.90
CA PHE A 9 13.46 8.25 3.65
C PHE A 9 13.44 7.98 5.15
N GLU A 10 14.02 6.86 5.61
CA GLU A 10 13.95 6.37 6.99
C GLU A 10 14.29 7.44 8.06
N ARG A 11 15.37 8.18 7.84
CA ARG A 11 15.80 9.25 8.78
C ARG A 11 14.77 10.38 8.89
N ALA A 12 14.11 10.72 7.79
CA ALA A 12 13.09 11.77 7.79
C ALA A 12 11.77 11.23 8.35
N SER A 13 11.33 10.06 7.89
CA SER A 13 10.06 9.44 8.26
C SER A 13 9.99 9.04 9.73
N SER A 14 11.10 8.60 10.33
CA SER A 14 11.16 8.29 11.77
C SER A 14 10.86 9.47 12.70
N ARG A 15 10.84 10.71 12.18
CA ARG A 15 10.54 11.93 12.94
C ARG A 15 9.14 12.47 12.70
N LEU A 16 8.37 11.85 11.79
CA LEU A 16 7.04 12.31 11.44
C LEU A 16 6.01 11.80 12.46
N PRO A 17 4.89 12.51 12.69
CA PRO A 17 3.92 12.17 13.74
C PRO A 17 3.33 10.76 13.63
N TYR A 18 3.28 10.21 12.41
CA TYR A 18 2.72 8.88 12.12
C TYR A 18 3.74 7.74 12.19
N ALA A 19 5.02 8.02 12.46
CA ALA A 19 6.09 7.01 12.45
C ALA A 19 5.78 5.80 13.36
N GLY A 20 5.21 6.06 14.55
CA GLY A 20 4.83 4.99 15.47
C GLY A 20 3.66 4.14 14.97
N ALA A 21 2.72 4.73 14.23
CA ALA A 21 1.62 3.98 13.61
C ALA A 21 2.13 3.12 12.45
N THR A 22 3.01 3.67 11.61
CA THR A 22 3.68 2.93 10.53
C THR A 22 4.49 1.75 11.07
N ALA A 23 5.23 1.93 12.17
CA ALA A 23 6.00 0.85 12.78
C ALA A 23 5.12 -0.31 13.27
N ARG A 24 3.96 -0.01 13.89
CA ARG A 24 2.99 -1.04 14.29
C ARG A 24 2.38 -1.77 13.09
N LEU A 25 2.12 -1.05 12.00
CA LEU A 25 1.63 -1.68 10.77
C LEU A 25 2.69 -2.60 10.15
N PHE A 26 3.96 -2.24 10.20
CA PHE A 26 5.06 -3.11 9.76
C PHE A 26 5.17 -4.38 10.60
N GLU A 27 5.10 -4.25 11.92
CA GLU A 27 5.08 -5.40 12.83
C GLU A 27 3.89 -6.33 12.52
N TRP A 28 2.70 -5.76 12.28
CA TRP A 28 1.53 -6.54 11.91
C TRP A 28 1.71 -7.26 10.55
N LEU A 29 2.25 -6.60 9.53
CA LEU A 29 2.53 -7.19 8.22
C LEU A 29 3.56 -8.32 8.29
N ASP A 30 4.58 -8.16 9.13
CA ASP A 30 5.59 -9.21 9.39
C ASP A 30 4.92 -10.45 10.03
N LEU A 31 4.03 -10.24 11.01
CA LEU A 31 3.24 -11.32 11.62
C LEU A 31 2.28 -12.01 10.64
N GLN A 32 1.81 -11.32 9.60
CA GLN A 32 1.03 -11.94 8.52
C GLN A 32 1.89 -12.73 7.52
N GLY A 33 3.23 -12.70 7.66
CA GLY A 33 4.16 -13.39 6.77
C GLY A 33 4.43 -12.66 5.45
N VAL A 34 4.06 -11.39 5.32
CA VAL A 34 4.26 -10.61 4.10
C VAL A 34 5.76 -10.34 3.89
N GLN A 35 6.34 -10.88 2.81
CA GLN A 35 7.78 -10.81 2.53
C GLN A 35 8.26 -9.48 1.91
N GLY A 36 7.33 -8.63 1.50
CA GLY A 36 7.63 -7.39 0.80
C GLY A 36 6.68 -6.28 1.18
N PHE A 37 7.03 -5.52 2.20
CA PHE A 37 6.33 -4.28 2.52
C PHE A 37 7.30 -3.13 2.74
N ALA A 38 6.82 -1.92 2.49
CA ALA A 38 7.59 -0.70 2.68
C ALA A 38 6.67 0.51 2.79
N GLN A 39 7.17 1.57 3.40
CA GLN A 39 6.51 2.87 3.35
C GLN A 39 6.77 3.51 1.98
N SER A 40 5.73 4.13 1.41
CA SER A 40 5.86 4.93 0.20
C SER A 40 6.44 6.30 0.52
N SER A 41 7.62 6.60 0.00
CA SER A 41 8.32 7.89 0.21
C SER A 41 8.40 8.25 1.70
N TRP A 42 7.96 9.46 2.09
CA TRP A 42 7.93 9.89 3.48
C TRP A 42 6.75 9.34 4.30
N GLY A 43 5.77 8.68 3.67
CA GLY A 43 4.55 8.20 4.30
C GLY A 43 3.35 9.15 4.14
N PRO A 44 2.21 8.85 4.75
CA PRO A 44 1.98 7.72 5.68
C PRO A 44 1.67 6.39 4.97
N ALA A 45 1.48 6.40 3.66
CA ALA A 45 1.07 5.20 2.92
C ALA A 45 2.11 4.07 3.03
N VAL A 46 1.61 2.86 3.25
CA VAL A 46 2.40 1.62 3.26
C VAL A 46 1.93 0.76 2.09
N VAL A 47 2.88 0.14 1.40
CA VAL A 47 2.65 -0.80 0.32
C VAL A 47 3.08 -2.17 0.80
N ALA A 48 2.21 -3.16 0.58
CA ALA A 48 2.51 -4.58 0.73
C ALA A 48 2.39 -5.25 -0.64
N VAL A 49 3.36 -6.09 -1.00
CA VAL A 49 3.39 -6.86 -2.23
C VAL A 49 2.95 -8.29 -1.91
N CYS A 50 1.87 -8.72 -2.56
CA CYS A 50 1.34 -10.08 -2.49
C CYS A 50 1.62 -10.79 -3.82
N GLU A 51 1.77 -12.12 -3.81
CA GLU A 51 2.10 -12.88 -5.03
C GLU A 51 0.90 -12.97 -5.98
N SER A 52 -0.31 -12.86 -5.45
CA SER A 52 -1.55 -12.94 -6.21
C SER A 52 -2.63 -12.02 -5.66
N HIS A 53 -3.69 -11.82 -6.45
CA HIS A 53 -4.89 -11.11 -6.00
C HIS A 53 -5.60 -11.83 -4.84
N ILE A 54 -5.59 -13.17 -4.86
CA ILE A 54 -6.19 -13.99 -3.80
C ILE A 54 -5.48 -13.75 -2.46
N GLU A 55 -4.14 -13.67 -2.46
CA GLU A 55 -3.37 -13.34 -1.26
C GLU A 55 -3.61 -11.90 -0.81
N ALA A 56 -3.74 -10.96 -1.75
CA ALA A 56 -4.06 -9.58 -1.43
C ALA A 56 -5.44 -9.46 -0.75
N ASP A 57 -6.46 -10.15 -1.28
CA ASP A 57 -7.80 -10.22 -0.67
C ASP A 57 -7.73 -10.82 0.74
N ALA A 58 -7.01 -11.94 0.90
CA ALA A 58 -6.84 -12.57 2.21
C ALA A 58 -6.17 -11.64 3.24
N LEU A 59 -5.16 -10.88 2.81
CA LEU A 59 -4.50 -9.89 3.65
C LEU A 59 -5.44 -8.73 4.03
N VAL A 60 -6.27 -8.25 3.10
CA VAL A 60 -7.30 -7.23 3.38
C VAL A 60 -8.31 -7.74 4.39
N SER A 61 -8.84 -8.95 4.21
CA SER A 61 -9.76 -9.56 5.19
C SER A 61 -9.13 -9.73 6.57
N ALA A 62 -7.84 -10.08 6.64
CA ALA A 62 -7.11 -10.13 7.91
C ALA A 62 -6.97 -8.74 8.56
N ALA A 63 -6.72 -7.70 7.77
CA ALA A 63 -6.63 -6.33 8.26
C ALA A 63 -7.98 -5.83 8.78
N GLU A 64 -9.08 -6.14 8.08
CA GLU A 64 -10.44 -5.85 8.52
C GLU A 64 -10.77 -6.55 9.85
N ALA A 65 -10.47 -7.85 9.96
CA ALA A 65 -10.70 -8.61 11.19
C ALA A 65 -9.86 -8.07 12.38
N ALA A 66 -8.70 -7.48 12.11
CA ALA A 66 -7.86 -6.81 13.10
C ALA A 66 -8.31 -5.37 13.44
N GLY A 67 -9.37 -4.87 12.81
CA GLY A 67 -9.87 -3.49 12.99
C GLY A 67 -9.00 -2.42 12.31
N LEU A 68 -8.02 -2.80 11.50
CA LEU A 68 -7.12 -1.84 10.83
C LEU A 68 -7.84 -1.04 9.73
N ALA A 69 -8.86 -1.62 9.09
CA ALA A 69 -9.66 -0.96 8.08
C ALA A 69 -10.51 0.21 8.61
N GLU A 70 -10.69 0.32 9.94
CA GLU A 70 -11.36 1.46 10.57
C GLU A 70 -10.43 2.69 10.67
N GLN A 71 -9.11 2.45 10.65
CA GLN A 71 -8.07 3.47 10.83
C GLN A 71 -7.33 3.79 9.54
N HIS A 72 -7.41 2.91 8.55
CA HIS A 72 -6.65 2.98 7.31
C HIS A 72 -7.55 2.71 6.11
N GLU A 73 -7.38 3.53 5.08
CA GLU A 73 -7.90 3.20 3.77
C GLU A 73 -6.99 2.15 3.11
N ILE A 74 -7.58 1.03 2.70
CA ILE A 74 -6.85 -0.09 2.09
C ILE A 74 -7.36 -0.28 0.66
N ARG A 75 -6.43 -0.38 -0.30
CA ARG A 75 -6.75 -0.61 -1.71
C ARG A 75 -5.80 -1.65 -2.29
N ILE A 76 -6.35 -2.60 -3.04
CA ILE A 76 -5.59 -3.54 -3.85
C ILE A 76 -5.39 -2.90 -5.24
N ALA A 77 -4.14 -2.84 -5.69
CA ALA A 77 -3.79 -2.32 -7.01
C ALA A 77 -2.73 -3.21 -7.67
N ALA A 78 -2.81 -3.35 -8.99
CA ALA A 78 -1.78 -3.98 -9.78
C ALA A 78 -0.65 -2.99 -10.11
N PHE A 79 0.57 -3.49 -10.35
CA PHE A 79 1.65 -2.67 -10.89
C PHE A 79 1.27 -2.14 -12.28
N ASP A 80 1.39 -0.83 -12.48
CA ASP A 80 1.23 -0.22 -13.81
C ASP A 80 2.60 0.16 -14.39
N ASN A 81 3.00 -0.57 -15.44
CA ASN A 81 4.26 -0.38 -16.13
C ASN A 81 4.12 0.47 -17.41
N ARG A 82 2.99 1.16 -17.62
CA ARG A 82 2.69 1.88 -18.87
C ARG A 82 2.94 3.38 -18.81
N GLY A 83 3.29 3.93 -17.64
CA GLY A 83 3.45 5.37 -17.47
C GLY A 83 2.16 6.16 -17.77
N ALA A 84 2.30 7.45 -18.06
CA ALA A 84 1.18 8.29 -18.46
C ALA A 84 0.74 7.98 -19.90
N LEU A 85 -0.56 7.81 -20.12
CA LEU A 85 -1.16 7.57 -21.43
C LEU A 85 -2.10 8.72 -21.78
N VAL A 86 -1.97 9.26 -22.99
CA VAL A 86 -2.91 10.25 -23.55
C VAL A 86 -3.87 9.51 -24.48
N ARG A 87 -5.17 9.75 -24.32
CA ARG A 87 -6.23 9.18 -25.16
C ARG A 87 -7.21 10.28 -25.54
N GLU A 88 -7.66 10.24 -26.78
CA GLU A 88 -8.80 11.03 -27.25
C GLU A 88 -10.09 10.35 -26.74
N ILE A 89 -11.04 11.14 -26.23
CA ILE A 89 -12.33 10.65 -25.75
C ILE A 89 -13.41 11.36 -26.58
N ASP A 90 -14.18 10.58 -27.35
CA ASP A 90 -15.32 11.10 -28.10
C ASP A 90 -16.56 11.22 -27.18
N ASP A 91 -17.16 12.41 -27.13
CA ASP A 91 -18.33 12.78 -26.31
C ASP A 91 -19.60 11.93 -26.56
N ALA A 92 -19.64 11.14 -27.65
CA ALA A 92 -20.80 10.32 -28.01
C ALA A 92 -21.04 9.10 -27.10
N SER A 93 -20.13 8.84 -26.14
CA SER A 93 -20.18 7.65 -25.26
C SER A 93 -20.63 7.92 -23.82
N VAL A 94 -20.92 9.18 -23.47
CA VAL A 94 -21.47 9.52 -22.15
C VAL A 94 -22.99 9.67 -22.27
N SER A 95 -23.73 8.57 -22.13
CA SER A 95 -25.15 8.66 -21.77
C SER A 95 -25.28 9.02 -20.28
N PRO A 96 -26.28 9.84 -19.91
CA PRO A 96 -26.50 10.29 -18.52
C PRO A 96 -26.85 9.15 -17.57
#